data_AF-H1VZ31-F1
#
_entry.id   AF-H1VZ31-F1
#
_cell.length_a   1.000
_cell.length_b   1.000
_cell.length_c   1.000
_cell.angle_alpha   90.00
_cell.angle_beta   90.00
_cell.angle_gamma   90.00
#
_symmetry.space_group_name_H-M   'P 1'
#
loop_
_entity.id
_entity.type
_entity.pdbx_description
1 polymer ?
#
loop_
_entity_poly.entity_id
_entity_poly.type
_entity_poly.pdbx_seq_one_letter_code
_entity_poly.pdbx_strand_id
1 'polypeptide(L)'
;LEDTLLHLDTVLRAVLPRALNQNAFCITKEIKDASLLEQAILVDQTNTCPLPAARAHNLVSANAARTVAIVDRTADVEAAAKAITTARFGFGGQSPYAPDLVIVNEYVKRDFFEACSKHATLAFAREASTRRASDNSSDKTRSAVQEAEDRRLVSSFGSKDFKLVDIKDKNASLLNIKISGRFLPIATSSGLVDSIYTREFENPLLAVYLFASPEAAKYLSQHLPAHISLINQIPSNLLLGPAAPTQHNSAFEFRYSKEMFSVARPQFVERPTGALAKVEQLLAGPGSGGVTVHSLHTLALTPLGPTKQPGNSRLGFFEQGFVLGASLIMSVVLPSLAYGTWIGGRRVIDYVLKIRG
;
A
#
# COMPACT_ATOMS: atom_id res chain seq x y z
N LEU A 1 -20.50 -18.14 -12.10
CA LEU A 1 -21.44 -17.79 -11.02
C LEU A 1 -22.15 -19.01 -10.41
N GLU A 2 -22.07 -20.20 -11.01
CA GLU A 2 -22.73 -21.42 -10.50
C GLU A 2 -22.22 -21.88 -9.12
N ASP A 3 -20.94 -21.65 -8.80
CA ASP A 3 -20.31 -22.16 -7.56
C ASP A 3 -20.60 -21.32 -6.30
N THR A 4 -20.92 -20.04 -6.43
CA THR A 4 -21.07 -19.14 -5.26
C THR A 4 -22.36 -19.39 -4.50
N LEU A 5 -23.43 -19.82 -5.19
CA LEU A 5 -24.68 -20.15 -4.53
C LEU A 5 -24.64 -21.51 -3.83
N LEU A 6 -23.76 -22.43 -4.25
CA LEU A 6 -23.54 -23.68 -3.52
C LEU A 6 -22.90 -23.45 -2.14
N HIS A 7 -22.23 -22.31 -1.94
CA HIS A 7 -21.59 -21.92 -0.67
C HIS A 7 -22.48 -21.09 0.27
N LEU A 8 -23.64 -20.64 -0.19
CA LEU A 8 -24.56 -19.87 0.65
C LEU A 8 -25.25 -20.83 1.62
N ASP A 9 -25.01 -20.64 2.91
CA ASP A 9 -25.54 -21.50 3.98
C ASP A 9 -27.05 -21.70 3.80
N THR A 10 -27.48 -22.97 3.92
CA THR A 10 -28.89 -23.36 3.74
C THR A 10 -29.80 -22.58 4.69
N VAL A 11 -29.28 -22.20 5.86
CA VAL A 11 -29.93 -21.33 6.82
C VAL A 11 -30.18 -19.94 6.24
N LEU A 12 -29.17 -19.28 5.67
CA LEU A 12 -29.33 -17.94 5.09
C LEU A 12 -30.30 -17.95 3.91
N ARG A 13 -30.26 -18.99 3.08
CA ARG A 13 -31.20 -19.16 1.97
C ARG A 13 -32.65 -19.29 2.45
N ALA A 14 -32.88 -19.91 3.60
CA ALA A 14 -34.22 -20.04 4.18
C ALA A 14 -34.69 -18.78 4.91
N VAL A 15 -33.78 -18.08 5.61
CA VAL A 15 -34.11 -16.95 6.48
C VAL A 15 -34.26 -15.64 5.70
N LEU A 16 -33.36 -15.33 4.76
CA LEU A 16 -33.35 -14.03 4.08
C LEU A 16 -34.64 -13.75 3.28
N PRO A 17 -35.18 -14.69 2.47
CA PRO A 17 -36.43 -14.46 1.75
C PRO A 17 -37.68 -14.37 2.66
N ARG A 18 -37.58 -14.88 3.90
CA ARG A 18 -38.65 -14.77 4.91
C ARG A 18 -38.59 -13.44 5.65
N ALA A 19 -37.39 -12.91 5.90
CA ALA A 19 -37.19 -11.68 6.65
C ALA A 19 -37.30 -10.41 5.77
N LEU A 20 -36.97 -10.53 4.48
CA LEU A 20 -36.99 -9.42 3.53
C LEU A 20 -38.25 -9.45 2.65
N ASN A 21 -38.63 -8.29 2.12
CA ASN A 21 -39.76 -8.19 1.20
C ASN A 21 -39.46 -8.96 -0.09
N GLN A 22 -40.33 -9.91 -0.44
CA GLN A 22 -40.20 -10.77 -1.62
C GLN A 22 -40.17 -10.00 -2.95
N ASN A 23 -40.73 -8.79 -2.99
CA ASN A 23 -40.70 -7.92 -4.17
C ASN A 23 -39.40 -7.10 -4.29
N ALA A 24 -38.61 -7.00 -3.22
CA ALA A 24 -37.37 -6.21 -3.19
C ALA A 24 -36.11 -7.09 -3.19
N PHE A 25 -36.21 -8.32 -2.67
CA PHE A 25 -35.08 -9.25 -2.54
C PHE A 25 -35.41 -10.61 -3.13
N CYS A 26 -34.54 -11.10 -4.00
CA CYS A 26 -34.67 -12.42 -4.63
C CYS A 26 -33.28 -13.08 -4.72
N ILE A 27 -33.24 -14.40 -4.53
CA ILE A 27 -32.03 -15.22 -4.69
C ILE A 27 -32.24 -16.10 -5.92
N THR A 28 -31.49 -15.84 -6.98
CA THR A 28 -31.59 -16.58 -8.24
C THR A 28 -30.22 -17.14 -8.63
N LYS A 29 -30.22 -18.33 -9.25
CA LYS A 29 -29.00 -19.01 -9.71
C LYS A 29 -28.25 -18.28 -10.81
N GLU A 30 -29.00 -17.73 -11.74
CA GLU A 30 -28.46 -17.07 -12.92
C GLU A 30 -29.42 -15.97 -13.36
N ILE A 31 -28.88 -14.83 -13.77
CA ILE A 31 -29.65 -13.72 -14.35
C ILE A 31 -29.25 -13.64 -15.82
N LYS A 32 -30.19 -13.95 -16.73
CA LYS A 32 -29.97 -13.94 -18.18
C LYS A 32 -30.51 -12.69 -18.89
N ASP A 33 -31.28 -11.87 -18.18
CA ASP A 33 -31.89 -10.68 -18.76
C ASP A 33 -30.86 -9.55 -18.90
N ALA A 34 -30.44 -9.30 -20.15
CA ALA A 34 -29.46 -8.27 -20.46
C ALA A 34 -29.98 -6.86 -20.17
N SER A 35 -31.28 -6.61 -20.35
CA SER A 35 -31.87 -5.28 -20.16
C SER A 35 -31.83 -4.85 -18.69
N LEU A 36 -32.08 -5.80 -17.79
CA LEU A 36 -31.97 -5.60 -16.35
C LEU A 36 -30.52 -5.37 -15.92
N LEU A 37 -29.57 -6.14 -16.47
CA LEU A 37 -28.15 -5.99 -16.18
C LEU A 37 -27.56 -4.66 -16.69
N GLU A 38 -28.17 -4.03 -17.69
CA GLU A 38 -27.77 -2.72 -18.18
C GLU A 38 -28.23 -1.56 -17.28
N GLN A 39 -29.38 -1.70 -16.61
CA GLN A 39 -29.93 -0.67 -15.74
C GLN A 39 -29.52 -0.83 -14.27
N ALA A 40 -29.10 -2.04 -13.88
CA ALA A 40 -28.74 -2.35 -12.51
C ALA A 40 -27.29 -1.96 -12.15
N ILE A 41 -27.08 -1.69 -10.86
CA ILE A 41 -25.72 -1.59 -10.28
C ILE A 41 -25.22 -3.01 -10.05
N LEU A 42 -24.20 -3.43 -10.80
CA LEU A 42 -23.63 -4.77 -10.69
C LEU A 42 -22.54 -4.79 -9.63
N VAL A 43 -22.61 -5.74 -8.70
CA VAL A 43 -21.55 -6.00 -7.72
C VAL A 43 -20.85 -7.30 -8.10
N ASP A 44 -19.64 -7.20 -8.65
CA ASP A 44 -18.77 -8.34 -8.89
C ASP A 44 -17.75 -8.47 -7.76
N GLN A 45 -17.87 -9.56 -7.00
CA GLN A 45 -16.92 -9.92 -5.95
C GLN A 45 -15.95 -11.02 -6.39
N THR A 46 -16.21 -11.76 -7.46
CA THR A 46 -15.40 -12.94 -7.81
C THR A 46 -14.29 -12.61 -8.81
N ASN A 47 -14.32 -11.44 -9.45
CA ASN A 47 -13.36 -11.02 -10.48
C ASN A 47 -13.28 -12.02 -11.65
N THR A 48 -14.33 -12.81 -11.84
CA THR A 48 -14.43 -13.85 -12.90
C THR A 48 -15.24 -13.36 -14.08
N CYS A 49 -15.89 -12.19 -13.98
CA CYS A 49 -16.70 -11.68 -15.05
C CYS A 49 -15.83 -10.89 -16.03
N PRO A 50 -15.74 -11.28 -17.31
CA PRO A 50 -15.00 -10.53 -18.33
C PRO A 50 -15.70 -9.24 -18.76
N LEU A 51 -16.76 -8.82 -18.04
CA LEU A 51 -17.46 -7.56 -18.34
C LEU A 51 -16.46 -6.41 -18.22
N PRO A 52 -16.43 -5.48 -19.20
CA PRO A 52 -15.46 -4.39 -19.18
C PRO A 52 -15.62 -3.61 -17.87
N ALA A 53 -14.52 -3.51 -17.12
CA ALA A 53 -14.40 -2.80 -15.84
C ALA A 53 -14.74 -1.29 -15.91
N ALA A 54 -15.17 -0.81 -17.08
CA ALA A 54 -15.36 0.58 -17.46
C ALA A 54 -16.83 1.01 -17.58
N ARG A 55 -17.78 0.30 -16.95
CA ARG A 55 -19.13 0.87 -16.73
C ARG A 55 -19.14 1.59 -15.37
N ALA A 56 -19.58 2.85 -15.37
CA ALA A 56 -19.63 3.70 -14.17
C ALA A 56 -20.51 3.15 -13.02
N HIS A 57 -21.33 2.13 -13.29
CA HIS A 57 -22.27 1.53 -12.34
C HIS A 57 -21.85 0.12 -11.88
N ASN A 58 -20.63 -0.32 -12.15
CA ASN A 58 -20.13 -1.63 -11.71
C ASN A 58 -19.21 -1.47 -10.50
N LEU A 59 -19.50 -2.19 -9.42
CA LEU A 59 -18.62 -2.32 -8.26
C LEU A 59 -17.82 -3.62 -8.39
N VAL A 60 -16.57 -3.51 -8.83
CA VAL A 60 -15.71 -4.67 -9.11
C VAL A 60 -14.64 -4.80 -8.04
N SER A 61 -14.59 -5.97 -7.40
CA SER A 61 -13.66 -6.29 -6.32
C SER A 61 -12.53 -7.17 -6.83
N ALA A 62 -11.28 -6.76 -6.61
CA ALA A 62 -10.09 -7.48 -7.09
C ALA A 62 -9.69 -8.65 -6.16
N ASN A 63 -10.58 -9.63 -5.96
CA ASN A 63 -10.32 -10.76 -5.04
C ASN A 63 -9.13 -11.66 -5.46
N ALA A 64 -8.77 -11.65 -6.75
CA ALA A 64 -7.63 -12.41 -7.27
C ALA A 64 -6.28 -11.72 -7.02
N ALA A 65 -6.28 -10.41 -6.75
CA ALA A 65 -5.05 -9.66 -6.53
C ALA A 65 -4.39 -10.04 -5.20
N ARG A 66 -3.06 -10.05 -5.18
CA ARG A 66 -2.28 -10.48 -4.02
C ARG A 66 -2.19 -9.41 -2.94
N THR A 67 -2.00 -9.86 -1.71
CA THR A 67 -1.61 -9.01 -0.59
C THR A 67 -0.21 -9.36 -0.09
N VAL A 68 0.59 -8.33 0.17
CA VAL A 68 2.00 -8.50 0.52
C VAL A 68 2.27 -7.84 1.86
N ALA A 69 3.01 -8.52 2.73
CA ALA A 69 3.54 -7.94 3.95
C ALA A 69 5.05 -7.72 3.82
N ILE A 70 5.56 -6.56 4.22
CA ILE A 70 6.98 -6.24 4.23
C ILE A 70 7.39 -5.96 5.67
N VAL A 71 8.47 -6.62 6.10
CA VAL A 71 9.06 -6.48 7.43
C VAL A 71 10.49 -5.96 7.26
N ASP A 72 10.71 -4.70 7.61
CA ASP A 72 12.02 -4.07 7.58
C ASP A 72 12.81 -4.34 8.87
N ARG A 73 14.13 -4.10 8.84
CA ARG A 73 15.03 -4.21 9.99
C ARG A 73 14.62 -3.31 11.17
N THR A 74 13.87 -2.24 10.92
CA THR A 74 13.42 -1.29 11.93
C THR A 74 12.09 -1.66 12.58
N ALA A 75 11.49 -2.79 12.19
CA ALA A 75 10.20 -3.23 12.67
C ALA A 75 10.27 -3.85 14.08
N ASP A 76 9.14 -3.80 14.80
CA ASP A 76 8.90 -4.72 15.91
C ASP A 76 8.57 -6.11 15.35
N VAL A 77 9.56 -6.99 15.35
CA VAL A 77 9.50 -8.33 14.75
C VAL A 77 8.45 -9.20 15.43
N GLU A 78 8.30 -9.12 16.75
CA GLU A 78 7.34 -9.95 17.51
C GLU A 78 5.90 -9.51 17.21
N ALA A 79 5.65 -8.19 17.21
CA ALA A 79 4.34 -7.65 16.86
C ALA A 79 3.97 -7.94 15.40
N ALA A 80 4.93 -7.80 14.48
CA ALA A 80 4.75 -8.11 13.06
C ALA A 80 4.43 -9.59 12.85
N ALA A 81 5.24 -10.48 13.43
CA ALA A 81 5.04 -11.93 13.35
C ALA A 81 3.67 -12.34 13.89
N LYS A 82 3.27 -11.81 15.06
CA LYS A 82 1.94 -12.06 15.64
C LYS A 82 0.82 -11.60 14.72
N ALA A 83 0.89 -10.38 14.20
CA ALA A 83 -0.15 -9.81 13.34
C ALA A 83 -0.30 -10.60 12.03
N ILE A 84 0.80 -10.86 11.33
CA ILE A 84 0.82 -11.57 10.05
C ILE A 84 0.33 -13.01 10.21
N THR A 85 0.83 -13.71 11.24
CA THR A 85 0.46 -15.10 11.54
C THR A 85 -1.02 -15.19 11.89
N THR A 86 -1.51 -14.31 12.76
CA THR A 86 -2.93 -14.26 13.13
C THR A 86 -3.81 -13.94 11.93
N ALA A 87 -3.39 -13.02 11.07
CA ALA A 87 -4.14 -12.64 9.88
C ALA A 87 -4.26 -13.80 8.87
N ARG A 88 -3.16 -14.54 8.66
CA ARG A 88 -3.16 -15.66 7.72
C ARG A 88 -3.89 -16.88 8.27
N PHE A 89 -3.67 -17.23 9.53
CA PHE A 89 -4.21 -18.47 10.10
C PHE A 89 -5.60 -18.31 10.72
N GLY A 90 -5.98 -17.12 11.20
CA GLY A 90 -7.18 -16.90 12.02
C GLY A 90 -8.52 -17.26 11.35
N PHE A 91 -8.65 -17.02 10.04
CA PHE A 91 -9.84 -17.40 9.25
C PHE A 91 -9.55 -18.54 8.27
N GLY A 92 -8.56 -19.36 8.59
CA GLY A 92 -8.11 -20.45 7.74
C GLY A 92 -7.51 -20.03 6.39
N GLY A 93 -7.01 -18.78 6.29
CA GLY A 93 -6.34 -18.28 5.10
C GLY A 93 -7.23 -18.12 3.87
N GLN A 94 -8.55 -18.04 4.06
CA GLN A 94 -9.52 -17.78 3.00
C GLN A 94 -9.86 -16.29 2.83
N SER A 95 -9.34 -15.44 3.72
CA SER A 95 -9.55 -14.00 3.59
C SER A 95 -8.82 -13.46 2.35
N PRO A 96 -9.49 -12.65 1.49
CA PRO A 96 -8.83 -11.98 0.38
C PRO A 96 -7.66 -11.10 0.84
N TYR A 97 -7.81 -10.47 2.02
CA TYR A 97 -6.83 -9.57 2.62
C TYR A 97 -5.76 -10.26 3.47
N ALA A 98 -5.78 -11.59 3.60
CA ALA A 98 -4.74 -12.30 4.33
C ALA A 98 -3.42 -12.30 3.55
N PRO A 99 -2.28 -11.93 4.18
CA PRO A 99 -0.98 -11.86 3.51
C PRO A 99 -0.67 -13.13 2.70
N ASP A 100 -0.35 -12.96 1.43
CA ASP A 100 0.01 -14.05 0.52
C ASP A 100 1.52 -14.26 0.44
N LEU A 101 2.27 -13.18 0.63
CA LEU A 101 3.72 -13.17 0.58
C LEU A 101 4.25 -12.24 1.66
N VAL A 102 5.21 -12.73 2.45
CA VAL A 102 5.93 -11.91 3.41
C VAL A 102 7.34 -11.69 2.90
N ILE A 103 7.75 -10.43 2.80
CA ILE A 103 9.09 -10.02 2.43
C ILE A 103 9.78 -9.56 3.71
N VAL A 104 10.83 -10.25 4.10
CA VAL A 104 11.51 -9.98 5.36
C VAL A 104 12.95 -9.61 5.09
N ASN A 105 13.39 -8.53 5.72
CA ASN A 105 14.77 -8.11 5.65
C ASN A 105 15.70 -9.19 6.24
N GLU A 106 16.80 -9.50 5.56
CA GLU A 106 17.77 -10.54 5.93
C GLU A 106 18.22 -10.48 7.39
N TYR A 107 18.39 -9.28 7.96
CA TYR A 107 18.84 -9.09 9.34
C TYR A 107 17.84 -9.59 10.40
N VAL A 108 16.54 -9.50 10.11
CA VAL A 108 15.46 -9.86 11.05
C VAL A 108 14.78 -11.17 10.67
N LYS A 109 15.19 -11.81 9.57
CA LYS A 109 14.54 -13.00 9.03
C LYS A 109 14.52 -14.17 10.01
N ARG A 110 15.64 -14.44 10.68
CA ARG A 110 15.75 -15.57 11.62
C ARG A 110 14.80 -15.38 12.80
N ASP A 111 14.87 -14.21 13.42
CA ASP A 111 14.09 -13.88 14.60
C ASP A 111 12.58 -13.81 14.25
N PHE A 112 12.26 -13.31 13.06
CA PHE A 112 10.89 -13.32 12.52
C PHE A 112 10.36 -14.74 12.30
N PHE A 113 11.17 -15.63 11.72
CA PHE A 113 10.76 -17.01 11.48
C PHE A 113 10.51 -17.76 12.80
N GLU A 114 11.35 -17.53 13.81
CA GLU A 114 11.16 -18.08 15.16
C GLU A 114 9.86 -17.54 15.80
N ALA A 115 9.63 -16.22 15.78
CA ALA A 115 8.41 -15.61 16.29
C ALA A 115 7.16 -16.13 15.57
N CYS A 116 7.19 -16.23 14.24
CA CYS A 116 6.11 -16.82 13.44
C CYS A 116 5.85 -18.27 13.81
N SER A 117 6.90 -19.08 14.01
CA SER A 117 6.75 -20.48 14.40
C SER A 117 6.03 -20.63 15.75
N LYS A 118 6.39 -19.81 16.73
CA LYS A 118 5.76 -19.76 18.05
C LYS A 118 4.28 -19.40 17.96
N HIS A 119 3.94 -18.32 17.24
CA HIS A 119 2.54 -17.89 17.07
C HIS A 119 1.73 -18.88 16.22
N ALA A 120 2.35 -19.53 15.24
CA ALA A 120 1.70 -20.56 14.44
C ALA A 120 1.35 -21.78 15.30
N THR A 121 2.25 -22.24 16.17
CA THR A 121 1.97 -23.33 17.11
C THR A 121 0.82 -23.02 18.06
N LEU A 122 0.75 -21.78 18.56
CA LEU A 122 -0.38 -21.34 19.39
C LEU A 122 -1.70 -21.32 18.61
N ALA A 123 -1.67 -20.88 17.35
CA ALA A 123 -2.84 -20.93 16.48
C ALA A 123 -3.27 -22.38 16.18
N PHE A 124 -2.32 -23.31 16.03
CA PHE A 124 -2.61 -24.74 15.83
C PHE A 124 -3.34 -25.35 17.03
N ALA A 125 -2.87 -25.08 18.25
CA ALA A 125 -3.49 -25.60 19.46
C ALA A 125 -4.94 -25.12 19.63
N ARG A 126 -5.25 -23.90 19.17
CA ARG A 126 -6.58 -23.32 19.30
C ARG A 126 -7.61 -23.89 18.32
N GLU A 127 -7.19 -24.35 17.15
CA GLU A 127 -8.09 -24.64 16.02
C GLU A 127 -8.15 -26.13 15.62
N ALA A 128 -7.33 -26.99 16.22
CA ALA A 128 -7.37 -28.44 16.02
C ALA A 128 -8.74 -29.10 16.34
N SER A 129 -9.64 -28.38 17.01
CA SER A 129 -11.00 -28.82 17.35
C SER A 129 -12.04 -28.60 16.25
N THR A 130 -11.77 -27.78 15.22
CA THR A 130 -12.74 -27.48 14.16
C THR A 130 -12.29 -28.08 12.83
N ARG A 131 -12.81 -29.26 12.47
CA ARG A 131 -12.69 -29.82 11.12
C ARG A 131 -13.39 -28.89 10.13
N ARG A 132 -12.64 -28.29 9.21
CA ARG A 132 -13.22 -27.50 8.10
C ARG A 132 -13.09 -28.25 6.78
N ALA A 133 -14.05 -28.01 5.90
CA ALA A 133 -14.11 -28.59 4.58
C ALA A 133 -12.86 -28.21 3.77
N SER A 134 -12.25 -29.20 3.13
CA SER A 134 -11.18 -29.02 2.15
C SER A 134 -11.73 -28.19 1.00
N ASP A 135 -11.11 -27.05 0.73
CA ASP A 135 -11.48 -26.19 -0.39
C ASP A 135 -10.51 -26.45 -1.55
N ASN A 136 -11.04 -26.68 -2.75
CA ASN A 136 -10.27 -26.95 -3.98
C ASN A 136 -9.22 -25.85 -4.26
N SER A 137 -9.47 -24.61 -3.81
CA SER A 137 -8.52 -23.51 -3.93
C SER A 137 -7.24 -23.74 -3.12
N SER A 138 -7.37 -24.32 -1.92
CA SER A 138 -6.24 -24.65 -1.04
C SER A 138 -5.41 -25.83 -1.56
N ASP A 139 -6.03 -26.75 -2.31
CA ASP A 139 -5.35 -27.89 -2.93
C ASP A 139 -4.39 -27.47 -4.06
N LYS A 140 -4.73 -26.41 -4.80
CA LYS A 140 -3.83 -25.81 -5.81
C LYS A 140 -2.57 -25.24 -5.15
N THR A 141 -2.75 -24.43 -4.11
CA THR A 141 -1.63 -23.85 -3.36
C THR A 141 -0.77 -24.94 -2.71
N ARG A 142 -1.41 -25.94 -2.11
CA ARG A 142 -0.74 -27.09 -1.51
C ARG A 142 0.12 -27.86 -2.53
N SER A 143 -0.42 -28.13 -3.72
CA SER A 143 0.32 -28.80 -4.80
C SER A 143 1.52 -27.97 -5.24
N ALA A 144 1.37 -26.65 -5.38
CA ALA A 144 2.46 -25.75 -5.73
C ALA A 144 3.56 -25.71 -4.64
N VAL A 145 3.17 -25.80 -3.36
CA VAL A 145 4.12 -25.88 -2.24
C VAL A 145 4.89 -27.21 -2.27
N GLN A 146 4.21 -28.32 -2.51
CA GLN A 146 4.85 -29.63 -2.65
C GLN A 146 5.82 -29.68 -3.83
N GLU A 147 5.43 -29.16 -4.99
CA GLU A 147 6.31 -29.07 -6.16
C GLU A 147 7.57 -28.22 -5.88
N ALA A 148 7.41 -27.12 -5.13
CA ALA A 148 8.53 -26.27 -4.76
C ALA A 148 9.46 -26.94 -3.73
N GLU A 149 8.91 -27.73 -2.80
CA GLU A 149 9.66 -28.55 -1.83
C GLU A 149 10.47 -29.64 -2.55
N ASP A 150 9.85 -30.35 -3.50
CA ASP A 150 10.48 -31.41 -4.29
C ASP A 150 11.66 -30.88 -5.12
N ARG A 151 11.52 -29.67 -5.67
CA ARG A 151 12.58 -28.97 -6.41
C ARG A 151 13.64 -28.32 -5.51
N ARG A 152 13.52 -28.44 -4.18
CA ARG A 152 14.40 -27.81 -3.17
C ARG A 152 14.49 -26.28 -3.27
N LEU A 153 13.48 -25.64 -3.86
CA LEU A 153 13.40 -24.18 -3.99
C LEU A 153 12.95 -23.51 -2.67
N VAL A 154 12.29 -24.28 -1.82
CA VAL A 154 11.74 -23.81 -0.53
C VAL A 154 12.07 -24.77 0.61
N SER A 155 12.07 -24.25 1.83
CA SER A 155 12.15 -25.01 3.07
C SER A 155 10.87 -24.79 3.87
N SER A 156 10.10 -25.84 4.10
CA SER A 156 8.84 -25.75 4.83
C SER A 156 8.98 -26.16 6.29
N PHE A 157 8.29 -25.46 7.17
CA PHE A 157 8.10 -25.82 8.56
C PHE A 157 6.59 -25.87 8.88
N GLY A 158 6.09 -27.00 9.36
CA GLY A 158 4.68 -27.15 9.76
C GLY A 158 4.07 -28.49 9.39
N SER A 159 2.74 -28.54 9.47
CA SER A 159 1.93 -29.73 9.17
C SER A 159 1.38 -29.69 7.74
N LYS A 160 0.67 -30.74 7.35
CA LYS A 160 0.12 -30.95 6.00
C LYS A 160 -0.77 -29.79 5.51
N ASP A 161 -1.55 -29.21 6.41
CA ASP A 161 -2.52 -28.17 6.09
C ASP A 161 -2.08 -26.78 6.56
N PHE A 162 -0.92 -26.68 7.24
CA PHE A 162 -0.39 -25.43 7.77
C PHE A 162 1.13 -25.38 7.65
N LYS A 163 1.66 -24.54 6.77
CA LYS A 163 3.11 -24.44 6.59
C LYS A 163 3.60 -22.99 6.55
N LEU A 164 4.68 -22.74 7.27
CA LEU A 164 5.59 -21.64 7.01
C LEU A 164 6.55 -22.09 5.92
N VAL A 165 6.65 -21.33 4.82
CA VAL A 165 7.45 -21.71 3.67
C VAL A 165 8.55 -20.68 3.50
N ASP A 166 9.79 -21.05 3.81
CA ASP A 166 10.95 -20.20 3.56
C ASP A 166 11.43 -20.36 2.12
N ILE A 167 11.35 -19.28 1.35
CA ILE A 167 11.72 -19.24 -0.07
C ILE A 167 13.21 -18.94 -0.17
N LYS A 168 13.97 -19.88 -0.74
CA LYS A 168 15.42 -19.76 -0.96
C LYS A 168 15.73 -19.20 -2.35
N ASP A 169 14.97 -19.63 -3.36
CA ASP A 169 15.16 -19.20 -4.74
C ASP A 169 14.10 -18.17 -5.18
N LYS A 170 14.55 -17.12 -5.87
CA LYS A 170 13.71 -16.04 -6.41
C LYS A 170 12.83 -16.50 -7.58
N ASN A 171 13.12 -17.66 -8.18
CA ASN A 171 12.36 -18.22 -9.30
C ASN A 171 11.19 -19.14 -8.89
N ALA A 172 10.88 -19.22 -7.59
CA ALA A 172 9.79 -20.06 -7.11
C ALA A 172 8.43 -19.54 -7.62
N SER A 173 7.63 -20.43 -8.24
CA SER A 173 6.27 -20.12 -8.72
C SER A 173 5.35 -19.60 -7.61
N LEU A 174 5.61 -19.99 -6.36
CA LEU A 174 4.90 -19.53 -5.16
C LEU A 174 4.94 -18.00 -4.97
N LEU A 175 5.94 -17.32 -5.52
CA LEU A 175 6.04 -15.87 -5.40
C LEU A 175 4.98 -15.13 -6.21
N ASN A 176 4.47 -15.72 -7.30
CA ASN A 176 3.59 -15.06 -8.26
C ASN A 176 2.12 -15.49 -8.17
N ILE A 177 1.81 -16.49 -7.36
CA ILE A 177 0.43 -16.99 -7.22
C ILE A 177 -0.28 -16.38 -6.01
N LYS A 178 -1.61 -16.22 -6.10
CA LYS A 178 -2.45 -15.97 -4.93
C LYS A 178 -2.47 -17.23 -4.06
N ILE A 179 -2.10 -17.09 -2.80
CA ILE A 179 -2.09 -18.21 -1.86
C ILE A 179 -3.50 -18.31 -1.27
N SER A 180 -4.10 -19.50 -1.32
CA SER A 180 -5.32 -19.83 -0.59
C SER A 180 -5.01 -20.84 0.50
N GLY A 181 -5.68 -20.72 1.65
CA GLY A 181 -5.47 -21.61 2.79
C GLY A 181 -4.30 -21.21 3.68
N ARG A 182 -3.84 -22.12 4.53
CA ARG A 182 -2.98 -21.79 5.67
C ARG A 182 -1.50 -21.98 5.34
N PHE A 183 -1.05 -21.30 4.30
CA PHE A 183 0.36 -21.28 3.89
C PHE A 183 0.88 -19.86 4.02
N LEU A 184 2.09 -19.69 4.57
CA LEU A 184 2.74 -18.39 4.68
C LEU A 184 4.13 -18.46 4.04
N PRO A 185 4.24 -18.08 2.75
CA PRO A 185 5.53 -17.93 2.10
C PRO A 185 6.27 -16.69 2.60
N ILE A 186 7.53 -16.90 3.00
CA ILE A 186 8.45 -15.90 3.52
C ILE A 186 9.62 -15.85 2.57
N ALA A 187 9.96 -14.65 2.09
CA ALA A 187 11.05 -14.45 1.16
C ALA A 187 11.95 -13.32 1.64
N THR A 188 13.25 -13.47 1.41
CA THR A 188 14.26 -12.51 1.88
C THR A 188 14.31 -11.26 1.01
N SER A 189 14.60 -10.11 1.61
CA SER A 189 15.11 -8.91 0.95
C SER A 189 16.37 -8.42 1.65
N SER A 190 17.31 -7.84 0.90
CA SER A 190 18.53 -7.26 1.47
C SER A 190 18.34 -5.78 1.85
N GLY A 191 17.31 -5.11 1.33
CA GLY A 191 17.00 -3.72 1.67
C GLY A 191 15.63 -3.24 1.20
N LEU A 192 15.31 -1.98 1.51
CA LEU A 192 14.02 -1.35 1.15
C LEU A 192 13.83 -1.29 -0.37
N VAL A 193 14.86 -0.86 -1.11
CA VAL A 193 14.81 -0.77 -2.58
C VAL A 193 14.66 -2.16 -3.20
N ASP A 194 15.41 -3.15 -2.69
CA ASP A 194 15.31 -4.54 -3.13
C ASP A 194 13.89 -5.11 -2.91
N SER A 195 13.21 -4.74 -1.83
CA SER A 195 11.83 -5.18 -1.59
C SER A 195 10.81 -4.63 -2.60
N ILE A 196 11.14 -3.54 -3.30
CA ILE A 196 10.28 -2.92 -4.32
C ILE A 196 10.63 -3.43 -5.72
N TYR A 197 11.90 -3.38 -6.11
CA TYR A 197 12.30 -3.53 -7.52
C TYR A 197 12.69 -4.94 -7.92
N THR A 198 13.03 -5.80 -6.96
CA THR A 198 13.48 -7.16 -7.27
C THR A 198 12.32 -8.08 -7.64
N ARG A 199 11.08 -7.62 -7.49
CA ARG A 199 9.89 -8.40 -7.79
C ARG A 199 8.94 -7.60 -8.67
N GLU A 200 8.48 -8.25 -9.72
CA GLU A 200 7.36 -7.76 -10.50
C GLU A 200 6.08 -8.04 -9.70
N PHE A 201 5.57 -6.99 -9.07
CA PHE A 201 4.25 -7.04 -8.46
C PHE A 201 3.18 -6.85 -9.55
N GLU A 202 2.04 -7.50 -9.35
CA GLU A 202 0.84 -7.16 -10.11
C GLU A 202 0.45 -5.71 -9.79
N ASN A 203 0.27 -4.90 -10.83
CA ASN A 203 -0.13 -3.51 -10.68
C ASN A 203 -1.66 -3.41 -10.78
N PRO A 204 -2.39 -2.99 -9.73
CA PRO A 204 -1.99 -2.80 -8.32
C PRO A 204 -2.26 -4.01 -7.40
N LEU A 205 -1.52 -4.12 -6.29
CA LEU A 205 -1.78 -5.09 -5.22
C LEU A 205 -3.08 -4.77 -4.47
N LEU A 206 -3.72 -5.81 -3.90
CA LEU A 206 -4.96 -5.60 -3.14
C LEU A 206 -4.70 -4.85 -1.83
N ALA A 207 -3.65 -5.23 -1.10
CA ALA A 207 -3.23 -4.59 0.12
C ALA A 207 -1.74 -4.81 0.38
N VAL A 208 -1.09 -3.81 0.98
CA VAL A 208 0.29 -3.91 1.44
C VAL A 208 0.36 -3.59 2.92
N TYR A 209 0.93 -4.51 3.70
CA TYR A 209 1.19 -4.34 5.13
C TYR A 209 2.67 -4.02 5.34
N LEU A 210 2.96 -2.86 5.90
CA LEU A 210 4.32 -2.34 6.05
C LEU A 210 4.69 -2.31 7.53
N PHE A 211 5.52 -3.26 7.95
CA PHE A 211 6.10 -3.28 9.28
C PHE A 211 7.49 -2.66 9.23
N ALA A 212 7.61 -1.41 9.66
CA ALA A 212 8.84 -0.63 9.64
C ALA A 212 8.71 0.64 10.48
N SER A 213 9.82 1.36 10.64
CA SER A 213 9.78 2.76 11.11
C SER A 213 8.89 3.63 10.21
N PRO A 214 8.24 4.69 10.73
CA PRO A 214 7.32 5.52 9.96
C PRO A 214 7.92 6.12 8.68
N GLU A 215 9.21 6.47 8.69
CA GLU A 215 9.92 7.03 7.53
C GLU A 215 10.10 5.98 6.41
N ALA A 216 10.55 4.78 6.77
CA ALA A 216 10.70 3.67 5.83
C ALA A 216 9.34 3.21 5.29
N ALA A 217 8.33 3.11 6.16
CA ALA A 217 6.97 2.75 5.77
C ALA A 217 6.36 3.77 4.80
N LYS A 218 6.58 5.08 5.03
CA LYS A 218 6.16 6.13 4.10
C LYS A 218 6.80 5.93 2.73
N TYR A 219 8.11 5.72 2.66
CA TYR A 219 8.81 5.46 1.39
C TYR A 219 8.23 4.25 0.66
N LEU A 220 8.07 3.11 1.34
CA LEU A 220 7.48 1.91 0.75
C LEU A 220 6.06 2.14 0.24
N SER A 221 5.22 2.86 1.00
CA SER A 221 3.83 3.15 0.59
C SER A 221 3.71 4.03 -0.65
N GLN A 222 4.72 4.86 -0.93
CA GLN A 222 4.72 5.74 -2.11
C GLN A 222 5.19 5.02 -3.38
N HIS A 223 6.02 3.98 -3.22
CA HIS A 223 6.64 3.27 -4.34
C HIS A 223 5.99 1.92 -4.67
N LEU A 224 5.20 1.34 -3.75
CA LEU A 224 4.45 0.11 -4.01
C LEU A 224 3.01 0.42 -4.43
N PRO A 225 2.60 0.02 -5.64
CA PRO A 225 1.23 0.22 -6.11
C PRO A 225 0.30 -0.76 -5.39
N ALA A 226 -0.53 -0.23 -4.49
CA ALA A 226 -1.53 -1.00 -3.76
C ALA A 226 -2.82 -0.20 -3.57
N HIS A 227 -3.96 -0.87 -3.53
CA HIS A 227 -5.25 -0.22 -3.22
C HIS A 227 -5.34 0.26 -1.77
N ILE A 228 -4.63 -0.39 -0.86
CA ILE A 228 -4.55 0.01 0.55
C ILE A 228 -3.15 -0.28 1.09
N SER A 229 -2.59 0.67 1.83
CA SER A 229 -1.32 0.52 2.55
C SER A 229 -1.56 0.70 4.03
N LEU A 230 -1.13 -0.28 4.82
CA LEU A 230 -1.33 -0.31 6.27
C LEU A 230 0.02 -0.41 6.97
N ILE A 231 0.27 0.49 7.91
CA ILE A 231 1.57 0.61 8.57
C ILE A 231 1.47 0.02 9.98
N ASN A 232 2.35 -0.93 10.30
CA ASN A 232 2.51 -1.58 11.61
C ASN A 232 1.22 -2.22 12.17
N GLN A 233 0.23 -2.53 11.33
CA GLN A 233 -1.03 -3.12 11.76
C GLN A 233 -1.70 -3.94 10.67
N ILE A 234 -2.47 -4.95 11.10
CA ILE A 234 -3.41 -5.69 10.25
C ILE A 234 -4.77 -5.68 10.97
N PRO A 235 -5.71 -4.82 10.55
CA PRO A 235 -7.02 -4.73 11.18
C PRO A 235 -7.82 -6.02 10.96
N SER A 236 -8.31 -6.64 12.04
CA SER A 236 -9.07 -7.90 11.96
C SER A 236 -10.40 -7.76 11.22
N ASN A 237 -11.03 -6.59 11.31
CA ASN A 237 -12.22 -6.24 10.53
C ASN A 237 -11.95 -6.23 9.02
N LEU A 238 -10.72 -5.94 8.58
CA LEU A 238 -10.35 -5.98 7.15
C LEU A 238 -10.30 -7.43 6.63
N LEU A 239 -9.98 -8.39 7.49
CA LEU A 239 -9.86 -9.80 7.10
C LEU A 239 -11.22 -10.47 6.87
N LEU A 240 -12.31 -9.86 7.33
CA LEU A 240 -13.66 -10.39 7.19
C LEU A 240 -14.33 -9.84 5.92
N GLY A 241 -14.93 -10.72 5.12
CA GLY A 241 -15.69 -10.34 3.94
C GLY A 241 -14.86 -10.16 2.67
N PRO A 242 -15.50 -9.68 1.58
CA PRO A 242 -14.87 -9.56 0.26
C PRO A 242 -13.85 -8.41 0.20
N ALA A 243 -13.03 -8.41 -0.85
CA ALA A 243 -12.21 -7.24 -1.21
C ALA A 243 -13.08 -6.00 -1.44
N ALA A 244 -12.53 -4.83 -1.11
CA ALA A 244 -13.17 -3.57 -1.41
C ALA A 244 -13.24 -3.33 -2.94
N PRO A 245 -14.28 -2.64 -3.43
CA PRO A 245 -14.37 -2.25 -4.84
C PRO A 245 -13.20 -1.35 -5.25
N THR A 246 -12.65 -1.59 -6.43
CA THR A 246 -11.48 -0.88 -6.95
C THR A 246 -11.75 0.56 -7.35
N GLN A 247 -13.01 0.90 -7.69
CA GLN A 247 -13.39 2.23 -8.18
C GLN A 247 -13.60 3.26 -7.05
N HIS A 248 -13.65 2.83 -5.79
CA HIS A 248 -13.98 3.69 -4.67
C HIS A 248 -12.90 3.62 -3.59
N ASN A 249 -12.84 4.66 -2.76
CA ASN A 249 -11.96 4.67 -1.60
C ASN A 249 -12.34 3.54 -0.65
N SER A 250 -11.34 2.82 -0.14
CA SER A 250 -11.55 1.73 0.81
C SER A 250 -12.00 2.29 2.17
N ALA A 251 -13.08 1.72 2.71
CA ALA A 251 -13.59 2.02 4.04
C ALA A 251 -13.43 0.81 4.97
N PHE A 252 -12.98 1.05 6.21
CA PHE A 252 -12.70 0.00 7.19
C PHE A 252 -13.94 -0.52 7.89
N GLU A 253 -14.93 0.35 8.11
CA GLU A 253 -16.13 0.03 8.89
C GLU A 253 -17.12 -0.81 8.08
N PHE A 254 -17.38 -0.39 6.83
CA PHE A 254 -18.27 -1.08 5.90
C PHE A 254 -17.61 -1.25 4.54
N ARG A 255 -17.72 -2.45 3.95
CA ARG A 255 -17.16 -2.74 2.61
C ARG A 255 -17.84 -1.95 1.50
N TYR A 256 -19.12 -1.70 1.68
CA TYR A 256 -19.91 -0.91 0.76
C TYR A 256 -20.58 0.22 1.53
N SER A 257 -20.48 1.44 1.00
CA SER A 257 -21.19 2.59 1.53
C SER A 257 -22.50 2.80 0.78
N LYS A 258 -23.43 3.55 1.38
CA LYS A 258 -24.67 3.96 0.71
C LYS A 258 -24.39 4.73 -0.58
N GLU A 259 -23.31 5.50 -0.62
CA GLU A 259 -22.91 6.31 -1.76
C GLU A 259 -22.58 5.44 -2.99
N MET A 260 -21.98 4.26 -2.79
CA MET A 260 -21.68 3.31 -3.88
C MET A 260 -22.93 2.76 -4.56
N PHE A 261 -24.08 2.79 -3.88
CA PHE A 261 -25.37 2.34 -4.40
C PHE A 261 -26.33 3.50 -4.70
N SER A 262 -25.84 4.75 -4.69
CA SER A 262 -26.64 5.95 -4.90
C SER A 262 -26.14 6.71 -6.13
N VAL A 263 -27.07 7.37 -6.84
CA VAL A 263 -26.71 8.26 -7.96
C VAL A 263 -26.75 9.70 -7.46
N ALA A 264 -25.62 10.40 -7.56
CA ALA A 264 -25.54 11.82 -7.20
C ALA A 264 -26.45 12.65 -8.11
N ARG A 265 -27.35 13.44 -7.52
CA ARG A 265 -28.22 14.39 -8.22
C ARG A 265 -28.03 15.79 -7.61
N PRO A 266 -26.93 16.48 -7.95
CA PRO A 266 -26.69 17.82 -7.42
C PRO A 266 -27.78 18.77 -7.93
N GLN A 267 -28.40 19.51 -7.01
CA GLN A 267 -29.40 20.53 -7.30
C GLN A 267 -28.87 21.87 -6.82
N PHE A 268 -28.61 22.77 -7.76
CA PHE A 268 -28.16 24.12 -7.45
C PHE A 268 -29.36 25.05 -7.53
N VAL A 269 -29.94 25.35 -6.36
CA VAL A 269 -31.08 26.28 -6.25
C VAL A 269 -30.60 27.72 -6.11
N GLU A 270 -29.44 27.90 -5.48
CA GLU A 270 -28.85 29.22 -5.23
C GLU A 270 -28.11 29.74 -6.45
N ARG A 271 -28.25 31.04 -6.71
CA ARG A 271 -27.44 31.69 -7.73
C ARG A 271 -25.98 31.76 -7.26
N PRO A 272 -25.01 31.58 -8.16
CA PRO A 272 -23.60 31.73 -7.82
C PRO A 272 -23.35 33.08 -7.14
N THR A 273 -22.71 33.09 -5.97
CA THR A 273 -22.36 34.31 -5.24
C THR A 273 -20.87 34.64 -5.36
N GLY A 274 -20.49 35.86 -4.99
CA GLY A 274 -19.08 36.27 -4.95
C GLY A 274 -18.43 36.38 -6.33
N ALA A 275 -17.34 35.63 -6.55
CA ALA A 275 -16.57 35.72 -7.79
C ALA A 275 -17.36 35.23 -9.02
N LEU A 276 -18.18 34.19 -8.87
CA LEU A 276 -18.99 33.66 -9.97
C LEU A 276 -20.12 34.61 -10.38
N ALA A 277 -20.69 35.38 -9.44
CA ALA A 277 -21.63 36.45 -9.74
C ALA A 277 -20.99 37.58 -10.57
N LYS A 278 -19.71 37.90 -10.29
CA LYS A 278 -18.96 38.90 -11.07
C LYS A 278 -18.72 38.41 -12.50
N VAL A 279 -18.54 37.10 -12.69
CA VAL A 279 -18.42 36.50 -14.03
C VAL A 279 -19.73 36.63 -14.81
N GLU A 280 -20.89 36.36 -14.18
CA GLU A 280 -22.19 36.61 -14.81
C GLU A 280 -22.38 38.09 -15.19
N GLN A 281 -21.97 39.03 -14.33
CA GLN A 281 -22.05 40.47 -14.63
C GLN A 281 -21.18 40.90 -15.82
N LEU A 282 -20.01 40.27 -16.02
CA LEU A 282 -19.15 40.53 -17.18
C LEU A 282 -19.74 39.96 -18.47
N LEU A 283 -20.38 38.78 -18.39
CA LEU A 283 -20.99 38.10 -19.53
C LEU A 283 -22.29 38.77 -19.99
N ALA A 284 -23.00 39.48 -19.10
CA ALA A 284 -24.25 40.18 -19.41
C ALA A 284 -24.10 41.43 -20.31
N GLY A 285 -22.89 41.74 -20.78
CA GLY A 285 -22.61 42.81 -21.73
C GLY A 285 -22.41 44.20 -21.10
N PRO A 286 -21.90 45.17 -21.88
CA PRO A 286 -21.54 46.49 -21.38
C PRO A 286 -22.80 47.27 -20.99
N GLY A 287 -23.06 47.38 -19.67
CA GLY A 287 -24.13 48.23 -19.13
C GLY A 287 -24.93 47.66 -17.95
N SER A 288 -24.74 46.37 -17.59
CA SER A 288 -25.59 45.67 -16.60
C SER A 288 -24.94 45.48 -15.21
N GLY A 289 -23.62 45.66 -15.06
CA GLY A 289 -22.94 45.45 -13.77
C GLY A 289 -21.69 46.31 -13.61
N GLY A 290 -21.49 46.86 -12.41
CA GLY A 290 -20.37 47.76 -12.07
C GLY A 290 -18.97 47.13 -12.06
N VAL A 291 -18.81 45.91 -12.57
CA VAL A 291 -17.52 45.20 -12.66
C VAL A 291 -17.11 45.14 -14.12
N THR A 292 -16.01 45.80 -14.47
CA THR A 292 -15.44 45.80 -15.83
C THR A 292 -14.23 44.87 -15.91
N VAL A 293 -13.94 44.33 -17.09
CA VAL A 293 -12.73 43.52 -17.36
C VAL A 293 -11.46 44.23 -16.88
N HIS A 294 -11.42 45.55 -17.04
CA HIS A 294 -10.31 46.38 -16.58
C HIS A 294 -10.11 46.33 -15.06
N SER A 295 -11.19 46.44 -14.27
CA SER A 295 -11.10 46.39 -12.79
C SER A 295 -10.56 45.06 -12.26
N LEU A 296 -10.90 43.94 -12.91
CA LEU A 296 -10.37 42.62 -12.57
C LEU A 296 -8.91 42.45 -13.00
N HIS A 297 -8.54 43.02 -14.15
CA HIS A 297 -7.15 43.05 -14.58
C HIS A 297 -6.28 43.84 -13.60
N THR A 298 -6.76 45.00 -13.12
CA THR A 298 -6.07 45.77 -12.08
C THR A 298 -5.93 44.99 -10.78
N LEU A 299 -6.98 44.25 -10.37
CA LEU A 299 -6.93 43.40 -9.18
C LEU A 299 -5.96 42.22 -9.36
N ALA A 300 -5.92 41.58 -10.54
CA ALA A 300 -4.98 40.49 -10.83
C ALA A 300 -3.51 40.96 -10.80
N LEU A 301 -3.26 42.22 -11.13
CA LEU A 301 -1.94 42.84 -11.04
C LEU A 301 -1.58 43.32 -9.63
N THR A 302 -2.49 43.24 -8.66
CA THR A 302 -2.14 43.60 -7.27
C THR A 302 -1.22 42.52 -6.68
N PRO A 303 -0.10 42.92 -6.04
CA PRO A 303 0.80 41.96 -5.43
C PRO A 303 0.07 41.23 -4.31
N LEU A 304 0.21 39.89 -4.30
CA LEU A 304 -0.35 39.05 -3.25
C LEU A 304 0.20 39.50 -1.88
N GLY A 305 -0.66 39.43 -0.86
CA GLY A 305 -0.24 39.75 0.51
C GLY A 305 0.98 38.91 0.93
N PRO A 306 1.83 39.44 1.82
CA PRO A 306 3.05 38.76 2.23
C PRO A 306 2.71 37.37 2.77
N THR A 307 3.29 36.34 2.16
CA THR A 307 3.24 34.99 2.72
C THR A 307 3.94 35.06 4.07
N LYS A 308 3.27 34.67 5.15
CA LYS A 308 3.86 34.55 6.49
C LYS A 308 4.91 33.42 6.57
N GLN A 309 5.53 33.06 5.44
CA GLN A 309 6.66 32.18 5.40
C GLN A 309 7.83 32.89 6.10
N PRO A 310 8.55 32.20 7.00
CA PRO A 310 9.73 32.78 7.63
C PRO A 310 10.69 33.20 6.52
N GLY A 311 11.09 34.48 6.52
CA GLY A 311 11.94 35.03 5.49
C GLY A 311 13.20 34.17 5.30
N ASN A 312 13.65 34.07 4.05
CA ASN A 312 14.85 33.35 3.63
C ASN A 312 16.15 34.03 4.13
N SER A 313 16.21 34.36 5.43
CA SER A 313 17.40 34.91 6.09
C SER A 313 18.32 33.82 6.65
N ARG A 314 17.96 32.55 6.47
CA ARG A 314 18.83 31.40 6.77
C ARG A 314 19.48 30.96 5.47
N LEU A 315 20.81 30.94 5.44
CA LEU A 315 21.61 30.37 4.34
C LEU A 315 20.99 29.06 3.87
N GLY A 316 20.75 28.95 2.56
CA GLY A 316 20.15 27.76 1.98
C GLY A 316 21.01 26.52 2.25
N PHE A 317 20.40 25.34 2.26
CA PHE A 317 21.11 24.06 2.47
C PHE A 317 22.36 23.91 1.58
N PHE A 318 22.29 24.38 0.33
CA PHE A 318 23.42 24.38 -0.60
C PHE A 318 24.51 25.39 -0.23
N GLU A 319 24.14 26.60 0.21
CA GLU A 319 25.10 27.62 0.64
C GLU A 319 25.81 27.20 1.94
N GLN A 320 25.08 26.57 2.86
CA GLN A 320 25.69 25.93 4.03
C GLN A 320 26.71 24.87 3.60
N GLY A 321 26.38 24.04 2.61
CA GLY A 321 27.31 23.06 2.04
C GLY A 321 28.59 23.70 1.48
N PHE A 322 28.47 24.80 0.73
CA PHE A 322 29.63 25.53 0.20
C PHE A 322 30.49 26.15 1.31
N VAL A 323 29.87 26.81 2.29
CA VAL A 323 30.60 27.45 3.40
C VAL A 323 31.34 26.41 4.24
N LEU A 324 30.69 25.26 4.52
CA LEU A 324 31.29 24.18 5.31
C LEU A 324 32.44 23.52 4.55
N GLY A 325 32.27 23.27 3.25
CA GLY A 325 33.33 22.75 2.37
C GLY A 325 34.52 23.70 2.25
N ALA A 326 34.27 25.00 2.02
CA ALA A 326 35.32 26.01 1.93
C ALA A 326 36.08 26.18 3.26
N SER A 327 35.36 26.19 4.39
CA SER A 327 35.95 26.26 5.72
C SER A 327 36.91 25.08 5.97
N LEU A 328 36.49 23.87 5.60
CA LEU A 328 37.28 22.66 5.79
C LEU A 328 38.55 22.66 4.93
N ILE A 329 38.46 23.10 3.67
CA ILE A 329 39.64 23.25 2.78
C ILE A 329 40.59 24.32 3.32
N MET A 330 40.07 25.49 3.69
CA MET A 330 40.89 26.60 4.20
C MET A 330 41.60 26.25 5.51
N SER A 331 40.99 25.43 6.36
CA SER A 331 41.59 24.96 7.61
C SER A 331 42.87 24.14 7.41
N VAL A 332 43.05 23.50 6.26
CA VAL A 332 44.24 22.71 5.93
C VAL A 332 45.26 23.53 5.13
N VAL A 333 44.78 24.33 4.18
CA VAL A 333 45.65 25.09 3.26
C VAL A 333 46.37 26.23 3.99
N LEU A 334 45.67 27.00 4.83
CA LEU A 334 46.27 28.16 5.50
C LEU A 334 47.41 27.79 6.46
N PRO A 335 47.28 26.78 7.36
CA PRO A 335 48.40 26.39 8.22
C PRO A 335 49.57 25.80 7.43
N SER A 336 49.29 25.06 6.37
CA SER A 336 50.34 24.46 5.51
C SER A 336 51.16 25.54 4.80
N LEU A 337 50.51 26.57 4.27
CA LEU A 337 51.18 27.73 3.65
C LEU A 337 51.95 28.57 4.69
N ALA A 338 51.35 28.81 5.87
CA ALA A 338 52.01 29.53 6.94
C ALA A 338 53.26 28.80 7.45
N TYR A 339 53.18 27.48 7.61
CA TYR A 339 54.32 26.65 8.01
C TYR A 339 55.41 26.59 6.93
N GLY A 340 55.02 26.43 5.67
CA GLY A 340 55.95 26.40 4.54
C GLY A 340 56.70 27.73 4.37
N THR A 341 55.99 28.86 4.47
CA THR A 341 56.60 30.20 4.41
C THR A 341 57.51 30.47 5.61
N TRP A 342 57.14 30.02 6.81
CA TRP A 342 57.98 30.15 8.01
C TRP A 342 59.29 29.34 7.89
N ILE A 343 59.23 28.09 7.43
CA ILE A 343 60.43 27.26 7.19
C ILE A 343 61.29 27.86 6.08
N GLY A 344 60.68 28.25 4.97
CA GLY A 344 61.39 28.87 3.84
C GLY A 344 62.11 30.14 4.25
N GLY A 345 61.42 31.02 4.98
CA GLY A 345 61.99 32.25 5.51
C GLY A 345 63.15 31.98 6.47
N ARG A 346 63.02 31.01 7.37
CA ARG A 346 64.08 30.63 8.31
C ARG A 346 65.33 30.09 7.59
N ARG A 347 65.15 29.23 6.59
CA ARG A 347 66.27 28.71 5.78
C ARG A 347 66.97 29.79 4.96
N VAL A 348 66.23 30.75 4.41
CA VAL A 348 66.82 31.89 3.67
C VAL A 348 67.63 32.78 4.61
N ILE A 349 67.13 33.07 5.81
CA ILE A 349 67.86 33.82 6.82
C ILE A 349 69.15 33.09 7.22
N ASP A 350 69.07 31.78 7.47
CA ASP A 350 70.25 30.96 7.80
C ASP A 350 71.27 30.95 6.65
N TYR A 351 70.83 30.92 5.39
CA TYR A 351 71.70 30.95 4.22
C TYR A 351 72.38 32.32 4.03
N VAL A 352 71.64 33.41 4.24
CA VAL A 352 72.16 34.78 4.17
C VAL A 352 73.18 35.05 5.27
N LEU A 353 72.94 34.54 6.49
CA LEU A 353 73.90 34.63 7.59
C LEU A 353 75.19 33.84 7.30
N LYS A 354 75.09 32.71 6.59
CA LYS A 354 76.24 31.86 6.25
C LYS A 354 77.09 32.38 5.08
N ILE A 355 76.57 33.29 4.26
CA ILE A 355 77.32 33.99 3.19
C ILE A 355 78.04 35.24 3.74
N ARG A 356 77.65 35.72 4.93
CA ARG A 356 78.12 36.98 5.51
C ARG A 356 79.18 36.81 6.61
N GLY A 357 79.58 35.57 6.91
CA GLY A 357 80.72 35.22 7.75
C GLY A 357 81.66 34.31 6.97
#